data_AF-A0AAW9W987-F1
#
_entry.id   AF-A0AAW9W987-F1
#
_cell.length_a   1.000
_cell.length_b   1.000
_cell.length_c   1.000
_cell.angle_alpha   90.00
_cell.angle_beta   90.00
_cell.angle_gamma   90.00
#
_symmetry.space_group_name_H-M   'P 1'
#
loop_
_entity.id
_entity.type
_entity.pdbx_description
1 polymer ?
#
loop_
_entity_poly.entity_id
_entity_poly.type
_entity_poly.pdbx_seq_one_letter_code
_entity_poly.pdbx_strand_id
1 'polypeptide(L)'
;LLAHEVGSGKTLTMLGAGFKLKELGMVHKPLYVVPSSLTAQFGQEIMKFLPTKKVYVATKKDFVRARRKQFVSRIITGDYDAIVIG
;
A
#
# COMPACT_ATOMS: atom_id res chain seq x y z
N LEU A 1 -2.48 -17.20 -2.70
CA LEU A 1 -1.20 -16.93 -3.41
C LEU A 1 -1.53 -16.62 -4.87
N LEU A 2 -1.21 -15.42 -5.38
CA LEU A 2 -1.18 -15.18 -6.83
C LEU A 2 0.12 -15.80 -7.40
N ALA A 3 0.12 -17.13 -7.49
CA ALA A 3 1.21 -17.91 -8.06
C ALA A 3 1.08 -17.93 -9.59
N HIS A 4 1.42 -16.80 -10.21
CA HIS A 4 1.50 -16.66 -11.67
C HIS A 4 2.94 -16.37 -12.08
N GLU A 5 3.33 -16.48 -13.35
CA GLU A 5 4.69 -16.14 -13.79
C GLU A 5 5.08 -14.66 -13.58
N VAL A 6 6.38 -14.36 -13.67
CA VAL A 6 6.90 -12.98 -13.64
C VAL A 6 6.38 -12.24 -14.88
N GLY A 7 5.85 -11.01 -14.70
CA GLY A 7 5.35 -10.18 -15.81
C GLY A 7 3.82 -10.21 -16.04
N SER A 8 3.06 -11.03 -15.33
CA SER A 8 1.60 -11.18 -15.55
C SER A 8 0.69 -10.14 -14.89
N GLY A 9 1.25 -9.02 -14.44
CA GLY A 9 0.47 -7.96 -13.81
C GLY A 9 0.01 -8.24 -12.38
N LYS A 10 0.70 -9.09 -11.61
CA LYS A 10 0.35 -9.39 -10.20
C LYS A 10 0.13 -8.15 -9.34
N THR A 11 1.01 -7.15 -9.47
CA THR A 11 0.84 -5.90 -8.74
C THR A 11 -0.46 -5.21 -9.13
N LEU A 12 -0.73 -5.09 -10.43
CA LEU A 12 -1.95 -4.46 -10.92
C LEU A 12 -3.21 -5.22 -10.47
N THR A 13 -3.16 -6.56 -10.42
CA THR A 13 -4.24 -7.37 -9.86
C THR A 13 -4.44 -7.09 -8.37
N MET A 14 -3.36 -7.04 -7.57
CA MET A 14 -3.44 -6.72 -6.14
C MET A 14 -3.99 -5.32 -5.89
N LEU A 15 -3.52 -4.33 -6.64
CA LEU A 15 -4.01 -2.95 -6.58
C LEU A 15 -5.48 -2.88 -6.97
N GLY A 16 -5.85 -3.45 -8.12
CA GLY A 16 -7.22 -3.48 -8.61
C GLY A 16 -8.17 -4.12 -7.59
N ALA A 17 -7.78 -5.26 -7.00
CA ALA A 17 -8.58 -5.93 -5.97
C ALA A 17 -8.77 -5.04 -4.72
N GLY A 18 -7.69 -4.52 -4.14
CA GLY A 18 -7.78 -3.74 -2.90
C GLY A 18 -8.53 -2.41 -3.08
N PHE A 19 -8.32 -1.72 -4.21
CA PHE A 19 -9.05 -0.48 -4.51
C PHE A 19 -10.51 -0.75 -4.89
N LYS A 20 -10.82 -1.86 -5.56
CA LYS A 20 -12.22 -2.21 -5.85
C LYS A 20 -12.97 -2.59 -4.59
N LEU A 21 -12.36 -3.34 -3.67
CA LEU A 21 -12.94 -3.61 -2.36
C LEU A 21 -13.22 -2.30 -1.59
N LYS A 22 -12.34 -1.30 -1.70
CA LYS A 22 -12.56 0.01 -1.08
C LYS A 22 -13.72 0.77 -1.70
N GLU A 23 -13.80 0.79 -3.02
CA GLU A 23 -14.91 1.41 -3.77
C GLU A 23 -16.26 0.76 -3.46
N LEU A 24 -16.27 -0.56 -3.26
CA LEU A 24 -17.45 -1.32 -2.85
C LEU A 24 -17.79 -1.18 -1.35
N GLY A 25 -17.00 -0.42 -0.58
CA GLY A 25 -17.21 -0.24 0.86
C GLY A 25 -16.87 -1.47 1.72
N MET A 26 -16.25 -2.50 1.15
CA MET A 26 -15.87 -3.71 1.89
C MET A 26 -14.61 -3.54 2.73
N VAL A 27 -13.71 -2.63 2.33
CA VAL A 27 -12.54 -2.24 3.11
C VAL A 27 -12.41 -0.73 3.17
N HIS A 28 -11.95 -0.19 4.29
CA HIS A 28 -11.79 1.26 4.44
C HIS A 28 -10.41 1.76 4.02
N LYS A 29 -9.35 0.99 4.30
CA LYS A 29 -7.96 1.39 4.10
C LYS A 29 -7.10 0.15 3.80
N PRO A 30 -7.06 -0.34 2.55
CA PRO A 30 -6.24 -1.49 2.19
C PRO A 30 -4.78 -1.26 2.59
N LEU A 31 -4.19 -2.25 3.25
CA LEU A 31 -2.80 -2.28 3.65
C LEU A 31 -2.09 -3.39 2.88
N TYR A 32 -1.12 -3.00 2.05
CA TYR A 32 -0.32 -3.91 1.24
C TYR A 32 1.00 -4.19 1.95
N VAL A 33 1.26 -5.45 2.29
CA VAL A 33 2.54 -5.91 2.83
C VAL A 33 3.35 -6.49 1.69
N VAL A 34 4.50 -5.90 1.39
CA VAL A 34 5.40 -6.32 0.30
C VAL A 34 6.82 -6.44 0.83
N PRO A 35 7.75 -7.14 0.14
CA PRO A 35 9.15 -7.09 0.53
C PRO A 35 9.66 -5.64 0.60
N SER A 36 10.41 -5.29 1.65
CA SER A 36 10.99 -3.96 1.86
C SER A 36 11.72 -3.36 0.63
N SER A 37 12.34 -4.20 -0.20
CA SER A 37 13.02 -3.76 -1.44
C SER A 37 12.05 -3.29 -2.53
N LEU A 38 10.78 -3.70 -2.47
CA LEU A 38 9.73 -3.40 -3.45
C LEU A 38 8.76 -2.31 -2.98
N THR A 39 8.81 -1.88 -1.72
CA THR A 39 7.86 -0.91 -1.14
C THR A 39 7.80 0.40 -1.94
N ALA A 40 8.94 0.96 -2.33
CA ALA A 40 9.00 2.18 -3.15
C ALA A 40 8.45 1.96 -4.57
N GLN A 41 8.82 0.84 -5.21
CA GLN A 41 8.34 0.50 -6.55
C GLN A 41 6.82 0.29 -6.54
N PHE A 42 6.27 -0.42 -5.55
CA PHE A 42 4.84 -0.64 -5.41
C PHE A 42 4.08 0.68 -5.22
N GLY A 43 4.62 1.60 -4.42
CA GLY A 43 4.10 2.96 -4.30
C GLY A 43 4.09 3.73 -5.62
N GLN A 44 5.16 3.63 -6.42
CA GLN A 44 5.24 4.24 -7.75
C GLN A 44 4.22 3.64 -8.72
N GLU A 45 3.98 2.33 -8.67
CA GLU A 45 2.95 1.68 -9.48
C GLU A 45 1.55 2.21 -9.15
N ILE A 46 1.24 2.44 -7.87
CA ILE A 46 -0.04 3.08 -7.49
C ILE A 46 -0.13 4.49 -8.06
N MET A 47 0.91 5.32 -7.89
CA MET A 47 0.90 6.68 -8.43
C MET A 47 0.78 6.70 -9.96
N LYS A 48 1.33 5.69 -10.66
CA LYS A 48 1.24 5.56 -12.12
C LYS A 48 -0.16 5.16 -12.59
N PHE A 49 -0.76 4.14 -11.98
CA PHE A 49 -2.04 3.58 -12.44
C PHE A 49 -3.27 4.24 -11.81
N LEU A 50 -3.10 4.85 -10.64
CA LEU A 50 -4.16 5.46 -9.83
C LEU A 50 -3.70 6.83 -9.30
N PRO A 51 -3.42 7.81 -10.18
CA PRO A 51 -2.71 9.06 -9.84
C PRO A 51 -3.45 9.96 -8.86
N THR A 52 -4.76 9.78 -8.68
CA THR A 52 -5.58 10.55 -7.74
C THR A 52 -5.60 9.97 -6.32
N LYS A 53 -5.00 8.78 -6.11
CA LYS A 53 -5.06 8.07 -4.82
C LYS A 53 -3.94 8.52 -3.88
N LYS A 54 -4.31 8.85 -2.65
CA LYS A 54 -3.40 9.21 -1.57
C LYS A 54 -2.85 7.95 -0.91
N VAL A 55 -1.56 7.67 -1.05
CA VAL A 55 -0.94 6.46 -0.48
C VAL A 55 0.14 6.82 0.52
N TYR A 56 0.13 6.17 1.69
CA TYR A 56 1.28 6.21 2.60
C TYR A 56 2.21 5.04 2.28
N VAL A 57 3.42 5.35 1.82
CA VAL A 57 4.47 4.35 1.57
C VAL A 57 5.44 4.37 2.75
N ALA A 58 5.44 3.32 3.56
CA ALA A 58 6.29 3.24 4.73
C ALA A 58 7.77 3.15 4.34
N THR A 59 8.61 3.76 5.17
CA THR A 59 10.06 3.78 5.02
C THR A 59 10.71 3.15 6.25
N LYS A 60 11.99 2.81 6.17
CA LYS A 60 12.76 2.31 7.32
C LYS A 60 12.67 3.23 8.56
N LYS A 61 12.50 4.55 8.36
CA LYS A 61 12.38 5.52 9.46
C LYS A 61 11.11 5.32 10.28
N ASP A 62 10.03 4.83 9.68
CA ASP A 62 8.75 4.61 10.35
C ASP A 62 8.82 3.48 11.40
N PHE A 63 9.74 2.52 11.20
CA PHE A 63 9.89 1.34 12.04
C PHE A 63 10.89 1.50 13.20
N VAL A 64 11.61 2.63 13.26
CA VAL A 64 12.47 2.96 14.40
C VAL A 64 11.64 3.03 15.68
N ARG A 65 12.11 2.46 16.79
CA ARG A 65 11.37 2.32 18.06
C ARG A 65 10.66 3.60 18.50
N ALA A 66 11.35 4.74 18.40
CA ALA A 66 10.82 6.06 18.76
C ALA A 66 9.67 6.54 17.86
N ARG A 67 9.58 6.05 16.62
CA ARG A 67 8.62 6.49 15.59
C ARG A 67 7.43 5.56 15.40
N ARG A 68 7.47 4.33 15.91
CA ARG A 68 6.38 3.34 15.72
C ARG A 68 5.00 3.84 16.16
N LYS A 69 4.92 4.51 17.33
CA LYS A 69 3.65 5.09 17.81
C LYS A 69 3.13 6.17 16.87
N GLN A 70 4.02 7.04 16.39
CA GLN A 70 3.68 8.08 15.42
C GLN A 70 3.27 7.49 14.07
N PHE A 71 3.95 6.45 13.61
CA PHE A 71 3.62 5.75 12.37
C PHE A 71 2.21 5.15 12.41
N VAL A 72 1.89 4.40 13.48
CA VAL A 72 0.54 3.85 13.67
C VAL A 72 -0.50 4.96 13.78
N SER A 73 -0.21 6.04 14.52
CA SER A 73 -1.10 7.20 14.62
C SER A 73 -1.40 7.80 13.24
N ARG A 74 -0.38 8.01 12.39
CA ARG A 74 -0.55 8.50 11.01
C ARG A 74 -1.40 7.54 10.17
N ILE A 75 -1.20 6.23 10.28
CA ILE A 75 -2.02 5.24 9.57
C ILE A 75 -3.49 5.36 9.98
N ILE A 76 -3.78 5.56 11.26
CA ILE A 76 -5.16 5.65 11.76
C ILE A 76 -5.81 6.97 11.33
N THR A 77 -5.17 8.10 11.63
CA THR A 77 -5.76 9.44 11.49
C THR A 77 -5.62 10.03 10.09
N GLY A 78 -4.64 9.58 9.32
CA GLY A 78 -4.39 10.09 7.99
C GLY A 78 -5.46 9.66 6.99
N ASP A 79 -5.88 10.63 6.17
CA ASP A 79 -6.74 10.42 5.01
C ASP A 79 -5.92 9.79 3.86
N TYR A 80 -5.71 8.49 3.97
CA TYR A 80 -5.03 7.68 2.97
C TYR A 80 -6.02 6.72 2.31
N ASP A 81 -5.93 6.64 0.99
CA ASP A 81 -6.62 5.63 0.21
C ASP A 81 -6.06 4.23 0.46
N ALA A 82 -4.74 4.11 0.63
CA ALA A 82 -4.04 2.86 0.92
C ALA A 82 -2.74 3.07 1.70
N ILE A 83 -2.25 2.00 2.33
CA ILE A 83 -0.94 1.95 3.02
C ILE A 83 -0.09 0.85 2.38
N VAL A 84 1.20 1.11 2.18
CA VAL A 84 2.17 0.11 1.73
C VAL A 84 3.24 -0.02 2.80
N ILE A 85 3.46 -1.24 3.31
CA ILE A 85 4.49 -1.55 4.30
C ILE A 85 5.47 -2.60 3.77
N GLY A 86 6.72 -2.48 4.23
CA GLY A 86 7.85 -3.30 3.85
C GLY A 86 8.35 -4.21 4.97
#